data_AF-A0A1G8TD32-F1
#
_entry.id   AF-A0A1G8TD32-F1
#
_cell.length_a   1.000
_cell.length_b   1.000
_cell.length_c   1.000
_cell.angle_alpha   90.00
_cell.angle_beta   90.00
_cell.angle_gamma   90.00
#
_symmetry.space_group_name_H-M   'P 1'
#
loop_
_entity.id
_entity.type
_entity.pdbx_description
1 polymer ?
#
loop_
_entity_poly.entity_id
_entity_poly.type
_entity_poly.pdbx_seq_one_letter_code
_entity_poly.pdbx_strand_id
1 'polypeptide(L)'
;MNRPRRPAVRTCVTAAAATVLACTGITASAASGTAPSAADATSGRPLAGLRVLLTNDDSMQAAKASGSDGLGLYELRKGLCAAGADVVTLAPWQVQSGKGTAVTNGGTLSLSRRAELPAGYGGDCSGTPSGSPVYGICLATGPCGPDSPSATPADTVKFALRGGLAAKAGWKDGPDLVVTGINSGPNVSAQVNDSGTVGAALSALDEGVPALAFSSSGDSSQFTFPVANYRAHARFAAGFIAGLRERDLFTDRFVLKVDYPDVSAGQRAKPPVWTSVGHGKVVWHAYEARKPGEQGGDLYDITFGLCDNKPESECTETVRDADSTALFERGHITVAPVTADRTYGVRTSGAGQRELARVKWYVEHRAPRS
;
A
#
# COMPACT_ATOMS: atom_id res chain seq x y z
N MET A 1 30.80 27.00 -42.39
CA MET A 1 29.79 25.94 -42.58
C MET A 1 30.45 24.59 -42.36
N ASN A 2 30.34 24.02 -41.16
CA ASN A 2 30.88 22.70 -40.81
C ASN A 2 29.72 21.87 -40.23
N ARG A 3 29.33 20.80 -40.93
CA ARG A 3 28.27 19.86 -40.53
C ARG A 3 28.74 18.96 -39.38
N PRO A 4 27.88 18.62 -38.40
CA PRO A 4 28.23 17.67 -37.36
C PRO A 4 28.08 16.21 -37.87
N ARG A 5 29.05 15.36 -37.52
CA ARG A 5 29.04 13.90 -37.75
C ARG A 5 28.12 13.22 -36.73
N ARG A 6 27.17 12.41 -37.20
CA ARG A 6 26.38 11.48 -36.37
C ARG A 6 27.22 10.24 -36.02
N PRO A 7 27.12 9.68 -34.80
CA PRO A 7 27.75 8.40 -34.48
C PRO A 7 26.91 7.22 -34.98
N ALA A 8 27.61 6.17 -35.41
CA ALA A 8 27.07 4.96 -35.99
C ALA A 8 26.51 3.99 -34.93
N VAL A 9 25.34 3.45 -35.22
CA VAL A 9 24.71 2.35 -34.47
C VAL A 9 25.40 1.04 -34.85
N ARG A 10 25.97 0.33 -33.87
CA ARG A 10 26.48 -1.04 -34.03
C ARG A 10 25.41 -2.03 -33.59
N THR A 11 24.85 -2.76 -34.55
CA THR A 11 24.01 -3.94 -34.37
C THR A 11 24.89 -5.14 -34.01
N CYS A 12 24.74 -5.69 -32.81
CA CYS A 12 25.29 -7.00 -32.45
C CYS A 12 24.23 -8.08 -32.76
N VAL A 13 24.52 -8.90 -33.75
CA VAL A 13 23.80 -10.15 -34.03
C VAL A 13 24.54 -11.25 -33.28
N THR A 14 23.89 -11.87 -32.28
CA THR A 14 24.37 -13.11 -31.66
C THR A 14 23.49 -14.26 -32.12
N ALA A 15 24.13 -15.21 -32.82
CA ALA A 15 23.52 -16.44 -33.32
C ALA A 15 23.17 -17.40 -32.17
N ALA A 16 21.96 -17.95 -32.24
CA ALA A 16 21.50 -19.04 -31.39
C ALA A 16 22.01 -20.38 -31.94
N ALA A 17 22.65 -21.18 -31.09
CA ALA A 17 22.92 -22.59 -31.35
C ALA A 17 21.99 -23.44 -30.48
N ALA A 18 21.11 -24.18 -31.14
CA ALA A 18 20.27 -25.19 -30.52
C ALA A 18 21.08 -26.47 -30.28
N THR A 19 20.93 -27.10 -29.12
CA THR A 19 21.39 -28.47 -28.90
C THR A 19 20.31 -29.23 -28.14
N VAL A 20 19.74 -30.22 -28.82
CA VAL A 20 18.82 -31.23 -28.30
C VAL A 20 19.64 -32.27 -27.55
N LEU A 21 19.27 -32.63 -26.33
CA LEU A 21 19.70 -33.89 -25.72
C LEU A 21 18.58 -34.52 -24.88
N ALA A 22 18.49 -35.84 -25.00
CA ALA A 22 17.35 -36.68 -24.71
C ALA A 22 17.20 -37.11 -23.24
N CYS A 23 15.99 -37.61 -22.96
CA CYS A 23 15.46 -38.16 -21.72
C CYS A 23 16.31 -39.24 -21.05
N THR A 24 16.34 -39.24 -19.72
CA THR A 24 16.33 -40.48 -18.91
C THR A 24 15.50 -40.25 -17.64
N GLY A 25 14.65 -41.23 -17.31
CA GLY A 25 13.73 -41.18 -16.19
C GLY A 25 14.39 -41.45 -14.84
N ILE A 26 13.80 -40.90 -13.79
CA ILE A 26 14.09 -41.26 -12.39
C ILE A 26 12.77 -41.54 -11.68
N THR A 27 12.75 -42.69 -11.02
CA THR A 27 11.66 -43.29 -10.26
C THR A 27 11.31 -42.48 -9.01
N ALA A 28 10.02 -42.35 -8.73
CA ALA A 28 9.50 -41.76 -7.51
C ALA A 28 9.65 -42.76 -6.34
N SER A 29 10.24 -42.30 -5.23
CA SER A 29 10.19 -43.00 -3.94
C SER A 29 9.16 -42.31 -3.05
N ALA A 30 8.15 -43.06 -2.60
CA ALA A 30 7.13 -42.60 -1.68
C ALA A 30 7.68 -42.62 -0.24
N ALA A 31 7.79 -41.45 0.38
CA ALA A 31 8.06 -41.32 1.81
C ALA A 31 6.72 -41.27 2.57
N SER A 32 6.52 -42.25 3.45
CA SER A 32 5.43 -42.34 4.41
C SER A 32 5.60 -41.27 5.51
N GLY A 33 4.86 -40.17 5.39
CA GLY A 33 4.75 -39.14 6.42
C GLY A 33 3.56 -39.41 7.34
N THR A 34 3.81 -39.50 8.64
CA THR A 34 2.82 -39.56 9.72
C THR A 34 1.85 -38.38 9.68
N ALA A 35 0.56 -38.65 9.88
CA ALA A 35 -0.48 -37.63 9.87
C ALA A 35 -0.34 -36.65 11.07
N PRO A 36 -0.44 -35.33 10.86
CA PRO A 36 -0.34 -34.36 11.95
C PRO A 36 -1.62 -34.39 12.81
N SER A 37 -1.40 -34.31 14.13
CA SER A 37 -2.43 -34.21 15.16
C SER A 37 -3.24 -32.91 15.03
N ALA A 38 -4.50 -32.92 15.49
CA ALA A 38 -5.46 -31.83 15.40
C ALA A 38 -5.05 -30.49 16.08
N ALA A 39 -3.89 -30.43 16.73
CA ALA A 39 -3.28 -29.19 17.23
C ALA A 39 -2.57 -28.37 16.15
N ASP A 40 -2.37 -28.90 14.94
CA ASP A 40 -1.64 -28.27 13.84
C ASP A 40 -2.52 -27.45 12.88
N ALA A 41 -3.85 -27.51 13.04
CA ALA A 41 -4.80 -26.87 12.12
C ALA A 41 -4.86 -25.33 12.25
N THR A 42 -4.28 -24.74 13.30
CA THR A 42 -4.15 -23.28 13.47
C THR A 42 -2.87 -22.71 12.87
N SER A 43 -1.92 -23.55 12.42
CA SER A 43 -0.61 -23.10 11.91
C SER A 43 -0.66 -22.43 10.54
N GLY A 44 -1.74 -22.60 9.76
CA GLY A 44 -1.88 -22.04 8.40
C GLY A 44 -2.67 -20.74 8.27
N ARG A 45 -3.42 -20.32 9.30
CA ARG A 45 -4.34 -19.16 9.24
C ARG A 45 -4.20 -18.25 10.46
N PRO A 46 -3.06 -17.54 10.62
CA PRO A 46 -2.76 -16.75 11.82
C PRO A 46 -3.68 -15.54 12.03
N LEU A 47 -4.41 -15.11 10.99
CA LEU A 47 -5.39 -14.03 11.03
C LEU A 47 -6.84 -14.53 11.15
N ALA A 48 -7.06 -15.83 11.42
CA ALA A 48 -8.39 -16.39 11.60
C ALA A 48 -9.22 -15.57 12.61
N GLY A 49 -10.43 -15.18 12.20
CA GLY A 49 -11.37 -14.41 13.01
C GLY A 49 -11.08 -12.91 13.12
N LEU A 50 -9.98 -12.41 12.56
CA LEU A 50 -9.69 -10.97 12.53
C LEU A 50 -10.55 -10.29 11.45
N ARG A 51 -11.36 -9.30 11.85
CA ARG A 51 -12.16 -8.47 10.95
C ARG A 51 -11.33 -7.28 10.48
N VAL A 52 -11.06 -7.21 9.18
CA VAL A 52 -10.25 -6.15 8.59
C VAL A 52 -11.09 -5.31 7.65
N LEU A 53 -11.16 -4.00 7.92
CA LEU A 53 -11.57 -3.02 6.92
C LEU A 53 -10.37 -2.74 6.02
N LEU A 54 -10.52 -2.96 4.72
CA LEU A 54 -9.50 -2.68 3.72
C LEU A 54 -9.91 -1.50 2.82
N THR A 55 -8.99 -0.56 2.59
CA THR A 55 -9.16 0.57 1.66
C THR A 55 -7.84 0.94 0.97
N ASN A 56 -7.84 1.98 0.13
CA ASN A 56 -6.64 2.58 -0.48
C ASN A 56 -6.96 3.99 -1.01
N ASP A 57 -6.02 4.56 -1.77
CA ASP A 57 -6.20 5.78 -2.57
C ASP A 57 -5.95 5.59 -4.07
N ASP A 58 -5.54 4.39 -4.53
CA ASP A 58 -5.34 4.10 -5.95
C ASP A 58 -6.62 3.67 -6.70
N SER A 59 -7.78 3.69 -6.05
CA SER A 59 -9.07 3.15 -6.52
C SER A 59 -9.28 1.65 -6.32
N MET A 60 -10.53 1.24 -6.46
CA MET A 60 -10.94 -0.17 -6.55
C MET A 60 -10.86 -0.77 -7.96
N GLN A 61 -10.55 -0.02 -9.01
CA GLN A 61 -10.77 -0.44 -10.41
C GLN A 61 -9.82 -1.54 -10.88
N ALA A 62 -8.53 -1.46 -10.52
CA ALA A 62 -7.49 -2.37 -10.97
C ALA A 62 -7.45 -2.55 -12.50
N ALA A 63 -7.65 -1.45 -13.24
CA ALA A 63 -7.80 -1.49 -14.69
C ALA A 63 -6.55 -1.11 -15.48
N LYS A 64 -5.60 -0.37 -14.87
CA LYS A 64 -4.39 0.09 -15.58
C LYS A 64 -3.34 -1.02 -15.73
N ALA A 65 -2.78 -1.13 -16.93
CA ALA A 65 -1.67 -2.06 -17.23
C ALA A 65 -0.39 -1.78 -16.42
N SER A 66 -0.19 -0.54 -15.97
CA SER A 66 0.90 -0.15 -15.07
C SER A 66 0.79 -0.76 -13.66
N GLY A 67 -0.38 -1.28 -13.29
CA GLY A 67 -0.68 -1.73 -11.92
C GLY A 67 -0.89 -0.59 -10.91
N SER A 68 -0.89 0.67 -11.37
CA SER A 68 -0.94 1.87 -10.51
C SER A 68 -2.35 2.35 -10.13
N ASP A 69 -3.35 1.49 -10.27
CA ASP A 69 -4.76 1.84 -10.10
C ASP A 69 -5.49 0.75 -9.33
N GLY A 70 -5.04 0.43 -8.11
CA GLY A 70 -5.76 -0.46 -7.21
C GLY A 70 -5.37 -1.94 -7.28
N LEU A 71 -4.39 -2.35 -8.10
CA LEU A 71 -3.94 -3.74 -8.11
C LEU A 71 -3.37 -4.17 -6.74
N GLY A 72 -2.66 -3.27 -6.07
CA GLY A 72 -2.13 -3.50 -4.72
C GLY A 72 -3.20 -3.77 -3.65
N LEU A 73 -4.41 -3.19 -3.80
CA LEU A 73 -5.57 -3.46 -2.94
C LEU A 73 -5.97 -4.94 -2.99
N TYR A 74 -6.04 -5.49 -4.20
CA TYR A 74 -6.45 -6.88 -4.41
C TYR A 74 -5.38 -7.89 -3.97
N GLU A 75 -4.10 -7.60 -4.19
CA GLU A 75 -3.02 -8.45 -3.67
C GLU A 75 -2.98 -8.43 -2.13
N LEU A 76 -3.21 -7.26 -1.50
CA LEU A 76 -3.30 -7.18 -0.05
C LEU A 76 -4.51 -7.95 0.50
N ARG A 77 -5.69 -7.76 -0.10
CA ARG A 77 -6.90 -8.52 0.23
C ARG A 77 -6.65 -10.03 0.18
N LYS A 78 -6.07 -10.50 -0.93
CA LYS A 78 -5.72 -11.91 -1.13
C LYS A 78 -4.78 -12.45 -0.06
N GLY A 79 -3.73 -11.70 0.27
CA GLY A 79 -2.78 -12.08 1.32
C GLY A 79 -3.43 -12.20 2.70
N LEU A 80 -4.28 -11.24 3.07
CA LEU A 80 -4.99 -11.23 4.35
C LEU A 80 -6.00 -12.38 4.46
N CYS A 81 -6.80 -12.61 3.41
CA CYS A 81 -7.78 -13.70 3.38
C CYS A 81 -7.11 -15.09 3.40
N ALA A 82 -6.00 -15.26 2.68
CA ALA A 82 -5.20 -16.48 2.73
C ALA A 82 -4.69 -16.77 4.15
N ALA A 83 -4.30 -15.73 4.89
CA ALA A 83 -3.92 -15.84 6.29
C ALA A 83 -5.13 -15.99 7.25
N GLY A 84 -6.36 -15.94 6.75
CA GLY A 84 -7.58 -16.23 7.50
C GLY A 84 -8.42 -15.05 7.96
N ALA A 85 -8.04 -13.81 7.63
CA ALA A 85 -8.82 -12.64 7.97
C ALA A 85 -10.19 -12.63 7.25
N ASP A 86 -11.20 -12.03 7.89
CA ASP A 86 -12.46 -11.65 7.24
C ASP A 86 -12.31 -10.20 6.74
N VAL A 87 -12.32 -9.99 5.42
CA VAL A 87 -11.88 -8.71 4.81
C VAL A 87 -13.03 -8.04 4.07
N VAL A 88 -13.47 -6.89 4.57
CA VAL A 88 -14.46 -6.05 3.87
C VAL A 88 -13.73 -4.88 3.23
N THR A 89 -13.92 -4.68 1.92
CA THR A 89 -13.23 -3.63 1.17
C THR A 89 -14.18 -2.49 0.82
N LEU A 90 -13.86 -1.28 1.27
CA LEU A 90 -14.54 -0.04 0.89
C LEU A 90 -13.47 0.94 0.41
N ALA A 91 -13.38 1.15 -0.89
CA ALA A 91 -12.32 1.92 -1.52
C ALA A 91 -12.87 3.01 -2.45
N PRO A 92 -12.09 4.07 -2.72
CA PRO A 92 -12.44 5.06 -3.73
C PRO A 92 -12.81 4.43 -5.08
N TRP A 93 -13.78 5.02 -5.77
CA TRP A 93 -14.17 4.62 -7.12
C TRP A 93 -13.10 4.96 -8.17
N GLN A 94 -12.36 6.05 -7.97
CA GLN A 94 -11.26 6.51 -8.83
C GLN A 94 -10.01 6.80 -7.98
N VAL A 95 -8.87 7.03 -8.65
CA VAL A 95 -7.60 7.41 -8.01
C VAL A 95 -7.78 8.72 -7.23
N GLN A 96 -7.22 8.75 -6.02
CA GLN A 96 -7.31 9.82 -5.03
C GLN A 96 -5.96 10.12 -4.36
N SER A 97 -4.85 9.95 -5.09
CA SER A 97 -3.53 10.38 -4.63
C SER A 97 -3.53 11.89 -4.31
N GLY A 98 -2.77 12.31 -3.29
CA GLY A 98 -2.63 13.73 -2.93
C GLY A 98 -3.78 14.30 -2.08
N LYS A 99 -4.68 13.46 -1.56
CA LYS A 99 -5.83 13.93 -0.75
C LYS A 99 -5.54 14.10 0.74
N GLY A 100 -4.42 13.59 1.25
CA GLY A 100 -4.13 13.59 2.68
C GLY A 100 -5.34 13.07 3.48
N THR A 101 -5.79 13.84 4.46
CA THR A 101 -6.99 13.57 5.30
C THR A 101 -8.23 14.37 4.87
N ALA A 102 -8.32 14.79 3.60
CA ALA A 102 -9.45 15.58 3.12
C ALA A 102 -10.78 14.82 3.32
N VAL A 103 -11.82 15.51 3.78
CA VAL A 103 -13.17 14.97 3.96
C VAL A 103 -14.18 15.76 3.13
N THR A 104 -15.24 15.09 2.69
CA THR A 104 -16.30 15.71 1.91
C THR A 104 -17.42 16.24 2.84
N ASN A 105 -17.72 17.54 2.76
CA ASN A 105 -18.67 18.22 3.68
C ASN A 105 -20.14 18.26 3.19
N GLY A 106 -20.48 17.59 2.09
CA GLY A 106 -21.86 17.56 1.58
C GLY A 106 -22.01 16.70 0.32
N GLY A 107 -23.26 16.48 -0.09
CA GLY A 107 -23.60 15.64 -1.24
C GLY A 107 -23.99 14.20 -0.84
N THR A 108 -23.93 13.28 -1.79
CA THR A 108 -24.38 11.89 -1.63
C THR A 108 -23.25 10.92 -1.96
N LEU A 109 -22.99 9.97 -1.07
CA LEU A 109 -22.13 8.82 -1.34
C LEU A 109 -22.95 7.71 -2.00
N SER A 110 -22.48 7.23 -3.14
CA SER A 110 -23.00 6.04 -3.81
C SER A 110 -22.00 4.90 -3.68
N LEU A 111 -22.51 3.71 -3.36
CA LEU A 111 -21.73 2.51 -3.17
C LEU A 111 -22.00 1.52 -4.29
N SER A 112 -20.99 1.24 -5.09
CA SER A 112 -21.03 0.23 -6.15
C SER A 112 -20.42 -1.07 -5.65
N ARG A 113 -21.25 -2.09 -5.40
CA ARG A 113 -20.76 -3.44 -5.06
C ARG A 113 -20.20 -4.09 -6.33
N ARG A 114 -18.98 -4.60 -6.26
CA ARG A 114 -18.40 -5.37 -7.36
C ARG A 114 -19.03 -6.75 -7.43
N ALA A 115 -19.76 -7.01 -8.51
CA ALA A 115 -20.25 -8.36 -8.83
C ALA A 115 -19.10 -9.27 -9.32
N GLU A 116 -18.17 -8.68 -10.09
CA GLU A 116 -16.98 -9.36 -10.60
C GLU A 116 -15.73 -8.61 -10.16
N LEU A 117 -14.78 -9.36 -9.61
CA LEU A 117 -13.45 -8.88 -9.26
C LEU A 117 -12.49 -9.07 -10.44
N PRO A 118 -11.35 -8.36 -10.47
CA PRO A 118 -10.33 -8.60 -11.49
C PRO A 118 -9.93 -10.09 -11.53
N ALA A 119 -9.49 -10.54 -12.71
CA ALA A 119 -9.13 -11.93 -12.94
C ALA A 119 -8.11 -12.43 -11.90
N GLY A 120 -8.42 -13.57 -11.26
CA GLY A 120 -7.57 -14.17 -10.23
C GLY A 120 -7.86 -13.76 -8.78
N TYR A 121 -8.84 -12.88 -8.53
CA TYR A 121 -9.24 -12.44 -7.18
C TYR A 121 -10.69 -12.78 -6.82
N GLY A 122 -11.47 -13.42 -7.69
CA GLY A 122 -12.89 -13.73 -7.40
C GLY A 122 -13.11 -14.69 -6.23
N GLY A 123 -12.16 -15.60 -5.96
CA GLY A 123 -12.29 -16.66 -4.95
C GLY A 123 -11.23 -16.63 -3.84
N ASP A 124 -10.39 -15.61 -3.78
CA ASP A 124 -9.31 -15.45 -2.80
C ASP A 124 -9.78 -15.35 -1.33
N CYS A 125 -11.01 -14.90 -1.11
CA CYS A 125 -11.65 -14.77 0.21
C CYS A 125 -12.90 -15.67 0.35
N SER A 126 -12.98 -16.75 -0.44
CA SER A 126 -14.09 -17.70 -0.33
C SER A 126 -14.21 -18.27 1.08
N GLY A 127 -15.42 -18.28 1.64
CA GLY A 127 -15.71 -18.88 2.95
C GLY A 127 -15.46 -17.97 4.17
N THR A 128 -15.13 -16.69 3.97
CA THR A 128 -15.11 -15.72 5.08
C THR A 128 -16.53 -15.38 5.55
N PRO A 129 -16.77 -15.14 6.86
CA PRO A 129 -18.10 -14.87 7.39
C PRO A 129 -18.85 -13.70 6.73
N SER A 130 -18.18 -12.59 6.43
CA SER A 130 -18.82 -11.44 5.75
C SER A 130 -19.13 -11.67 4.27
N GLY A 131 -18.59 -12.73 3.68
CA GLY A 131 -18.49 -12.91 2.22
C GLY A 131 -17.47 -11.98 1.54
N SER A 132 -16.68 -11.23 2.32
CA SER A 132 -15.61 -10.33 1.89
C SER A 132 -15.96 -9.44 0.69
N PRO A 133 -17.04 -8.63 0.76
CA PRO A 133 -17.49 -7.81 -0.36
C PRO A 133 -16.51 -6.68 -0.66
N VAL A 134 -16.49 -6.26 -1.93
CA VAL A 134 -15.71 -5.12 -2.42
C VAL A 134 -16.68 -4.05 -2.92
N TYR A 135 -16.53 -2.84 -2.38
CA TYR A 135 -17.30 -1.66 -2.77
C TYR A 135 -16.38 -0.55 -3.28
N GLY A 136 -16.76 0.03 -4.42
CA GLY A 136 -16.26 1.33 -4.85
C GLY A 136 -17.20 2.44 -4.44
N ILE A 137 -16.64 3.56 -3.96
CA ILE A 137 -17.43 4.69 -3.43
C ILE A 137 -17.19 5.95 -4.24
N CYS A 138 -18.27 6.54 -4.75
CA CYS A 138 -18.26 7.80 -5.48
C CYS A 138 -19.22 8.82 -4.87
N LEU A 139 -19.04 10.09 -5.23
CA LEU A 139 -19.91 11.21 -4.91
C LEU A 139 -20.94 11.37 -6.05
N ALA A 140 -22.05 10.66 -5.94
CA ALA A 140 -23.12 10.65 -6.91
C ALA A 140 -24.47 10.30 -6.25
N THR A 141 -25.57 10.74 -6.85
CA THR A 141 -26.94 10.37 -6.45
C THR A 141 -27.42 9.07 -7.09
N GLY A 142 -26.69 8.56 -8.10
CA GLY A 142 -26.95 7.30 -8.79
C GLY A 142 -25.74 6.35 -8.73
N PRO A 143 -25.77 5.23 -9.49
CA PRO A 143 -24.64 4.32 -9.59
C PRO A 143 -23.36 5.03 -10.05
N CYS A 144 -22.19 4.59 -9.55
CA CYS A 144 -20.92 5.13 -10.01
C CYS A 144 -20.70 4.80 -11.50
N GLY A 145 -20.54 5.83 -12.32
CA GLY A 145 -20.15 5.75 -13.72
C GLY A 145 -18.66 6.03 -13.91
N PRO A 146 -18.12 5.87 -15.13
CA PRO A 146 -16.69 6.04 -15.42
C PRO A 146 -16.11 7.35 -14.88
N ASP A 147 -16.83 8.46 -15.05
CA ASP A 147 -16.36 9.80 -14.66
C ASP A 147 -16.95 10.29 -13.33
N SER A 148 -17.57 9.41 -12.55
CA SER A 148 -18.13 9.81 -11.25
C SER A 148 -17.02 10.31 -10.32
N PRO A 149 -17.18 11.51 -9.70
CA PRO A 149 -16.23 12.00 -8.73
C PRO A 149 -16.10 10.98 -7.59
N SER A 150 -14.89 10.70 -7.13
CA SER A 150 -14.68 9.67 -6.12
C SER A 150 -14.81 10.24 -4.71
N ALA A 151 -15.24 9.40 -3.76
CA ALA A 151 -15.05 9.69 -2.34
C ALA A 151 -13.55 9.70 -2.03
N THR A 152 -13.12 10.47 -1.03
CA THR A 152 -11.73 10.44 -0.55
C THR A 152 -11.46 9.15 0.25
N PRO A 153 -10.20 8.75 0.45
CA PRO A 153 -9.86 7.63 1.33
C PRO A 153 -10.29 7.85 2.79
N ALA A 154 -10.30 9.10 3.26
CA ALA A 154 -10.83 9.43 4.59
C ALA A 154 -12.35 9.23 4.66
N ASP A 155 -13.08 9.63 3.61
CA ASP A 155 -14.53 9.42 3.52
C ASP A 155 -14.88 7.92 3.52
N THR A 156 -14.11 7.07 2.83
CA THR A 156 -14.38 5.62 2.81
C THR A 156 -14.24 4.99 4.19
N VAL A 157 -13.21 5.37 4.95
CA VAL A 157 -12.99 4.91 6.33
C VAL A 157 -14.07 5.43 7.27
N LYS A 158 -14.34 6.74 7.26
CA LYS A 158 -15.33 7.34 8.17
C LYS A 158 -16.74 6.82 7.87
N PHE A 159 -17.10 6.64 6.60
CA PHE A 159 -18.35 5.97 6.23
C PHE A 159 -18.40 4.53 6.76
N ALA A 160 -17.33 3.75 6.55
CA ALA A 160 -17.28 2.36 6.99
C ALA A 160 -17.47 2.22 8.50
N LEU A 161 -16.75 3.03 9.29
CA LEU A 161 -16.77 2.97 10.75
C LEU A 161 -18.04 3.55 11.37
N ARG A 162 -18.66 4.57 10.76
CA ARG A 162 -19.87 5.24 11.29
C ARG A 162 -21.19 4.63 10.84
N GLY A 163 -21.16 3.40 10.30
CA GLY A 163 -22.36 2.61 10.00
C GLY A 163 -22.31 1.81 8.70
N GLY A 164 -21.36 2.10 7.81
CA GLY A 164 -21.20 1.41 6.54
C GLY A 164 -20.93 -0.09 6.70
N LEU A 165 -20.05 -0.48 7.62
CA LEU A 165 -19.74 -1.88 7.91
C LEU A 165 -20.92 -2.63 8.50
N ALA A 166 -21.64 -2.01 9.45
CA ALA A 166 -22.86 -2.60 10.00
C ALA A 166 -23.90 -2.83 8.90
N ALA A 167 -24.09 -1.87 7.99
CA ALA A 167 -25.08 -1.94 6.93
C ALA A 167 -24.70 -2.88 5.77
N LYS A 168 -23.41 -3.04 5.46
CA LYS A 168 -22.94 -3.77 4.27
C LYS A 168 -22.33 -5.14 4.56
N ALA A 169 -21.80 -5.34 5.77
CA ALA A 169 -21.13 -6.57 6.17
C ALA A 169 -21.69 -7.17 7.49
N GLY A 170 -22.64 -6.50 8.15
CA GLY A 170 -23.22 -6.97 9.41
C GLY A 170 -22.30 -6.82 10.63
N TRP A 171 -21.16 -6.14 10.48
CA TRP A 171 -20.20 -5.90 11.57
C TRP A 171 -20.69 -4.77 12.47
N LYS A 172 -21.53 -5.10 13.45
CA LYS A 172 -22.09 -4.12 14.41
C LYS A 172 -21.03 -3.51 15.31
N ASP A 173 -20.04 -4.29 15.71
CA ASP A 173 -18.94 -3.85 16.58
C ASP A 173 -17.73 -3.31 15.79
N GLY A 174 -17.92 -2.97 14.52
CA GLY A 174 -16.84 -2.45 13.66
C GLY A 174 -15.78 -3.50 13.27
N PRO A 175 -14.66 -3.07 12.66
CA PRO A 175 -13.51 -3.92 12.37
C PRO A 175 -12.56 -3.97 13.57
N ASP A 176 -11.69 -4.97 13.62
CA ASP A 176 -10.63 -5.05 14.63
C ASP A 176 -9.37 -4.26 14.19
N LEU A 177 -9.24 -4.05 12.88
CA LEU A 177 -8.10 -3.37 12.25
C LEU A 177 -8.53 -2.69 10.94
N VAL A 178 -8.03 -1.47 10.70
CA VAL A 178 -8.07 -0.85 9.37
C VAL A 178 -6.71 -1.05 8.68
N VAL A 179 -6.75 -1.53 7.45
CA VAL A 179 -5.58 -1.67 6.60
C VAL A 179 -5.79 -0.86 5.35
N THR A 180 -4.81 -0.06 4.95
CA THR A 180 -4.87 0.78 3.75
C THR A 180 -3.68 0.53 2.84
N GLY A 181 -3.95 0.43 1.54
CA GLY A 181 -2.97 0.08 0.50
C GLY A 181 -3.27 -1.26 -0.19
N ILE A 182 -2.30 -1.90 -0.84
CA ILE A 182 -0.92 -1.41 -1.02
C ILE A 182 -0.91 -0.25 -2.03
N ASN A 183 -0.37 0.90 -1.62
CA ASN A 183 -0.24 2.07 -2.49
C ASN A 183 0.78 1.86 -3.62
N SER A 184 0.47 2.43 -4.78
CA SER A 184 1.30 2.50 -5.97
C SER A 184 2.28 3.67 -5.84
N GLY A 185 3.32 3.46 -5.05
CA GLY A 185 4.34 4.45 -4.75
C GLY A 185 4.59 4.51 -3.24
N PRO A 186 5.82 4.77 -2.81
CA PRO A 186 6.12 4.92 -1.40
C PRO A 186 5.57 6.25 -0.85
N ASN A 187 5.22 6.29 0.43
CA ASN A 187 4.84 7.50 1.16
C ASN A 187 5.93 7.78 2.20
N VAL A 188 7.02 8.38 1.72
CA VAL A 188 8.20 8.70 2.52
C VAL A 188 8.47 10.20 2.53
N SER A 189 9.28 10.63 3.49
CA SER A 189 9.61 12.04 3.72
C SER A 189 8.39 12.97 3.68
N ALA A 190 8.50 14.16 3.08
CA ALA A 190 7.44 15.17 3.08
C ALA A 190 6.10 14.71 2.47
N GLN A 191 6.12 13.70 1.59
CA GLN A 191 4.94 13.19 0.89
C GLN A 191 3.94 12.46 1.80
N VAL A 192 4.36 12.10 3.02
CA VAL A 192 3.47 11.50 4.02
C VAL A 192 2.25 12.39 4.30
N ASN A 193 2.41 13.71 4.24
CA ASN A 193 1.34 14.66 4.53
C ASN A 193 0.23 14.67 3.47
N ASP A 194 0.59 14.44 2.21
CA ASP A 194 -0.33 14.49 1.07
C ASP A 194 -0.91 13.11 0.73
N SER A 195 -0.41 12.05 1.36
CA SER A 195 -0.80 10.67 1.11
C SER A 195 -2.25 10.39 1.50
N GLY A 196 -3.07 9.97 0.53
CA GLY A 196 -4.40 9.45 0.78
C GLY A 196 -4.36 8.10 1.52
N THR A 197 -3.36 7.26 1.21
CA THR A 197 -3.12 5.99 1.92
C THR A 197 -2.91 6.21 3.42
N VAL A 198 -1.96 7.09 3.80
CA VAL A 198 -1.70 7.41 5.22
C VAL A 198 -2.88 8.16 5.83
N GLY A 199 -3.51 9.07 5.08
CA GLY A 199 -4.68 9.81 5.53
C GLY A 199 -5.88 8.92 5.88
N ALA A 200 -6.09 7.82 5.16
CA ALA A 200 -7.10 6.82 5.52
C ALA A 200 -6.80 6.14 6.86
N ALA A 201 -5.54 5.77 7.11
CA ALA A 201 -5.14 5.18 8.39
C ALA A 201 -5.28 6.17 9.55
N LEU A 202 -4.89 7.44 9.36
CA LEU A 202 -5.10 8.50 10.35
C LEU A 202 -6.59 8.72 10.63
N SER A 203 -7.43 8.63 9.60
CA SER A 203 -8.89 8.74 9.76
C SER A 203 -9.50 7.60 10.58
N ALA A 204 -8.88 6.42 10.60
CA ALA A 204 -9.29 5.31 11.47
C ALA A 204 -8.82 5.55 12.92
N LEU A 205 -7.63 6.11 13.09
CA LEU A 205 -7.09 6.52 14.40
C LEU A 205 -8.02 7.51 15.10
N ASP A 206 -8.54 8.50 14.37
CA ASP A 206 -9.52 9.48 14.88
C ASP A 206 -10.80 8.84 15.42
N GLU A 207 -11.15 7.64 14.92
CA GLU A 207 -12.34 6.88 15.35
C GLU A 207 -11.97 5.79 16.38
N GLY A 208 -10.73 5.78 16.88
CA GLY A 208 -10.26 4.84 17.91
C GLY A 208 -10.00 3.42 17.39
N VAL A 209 -9.74 3.25 16.08
CA VAL A 209 -9.48 1.94 15.49
C VAL A 209 -8.01 1.82 15.08
N PRO A 210 -7.30 0.76 15.52
CA PRO A 210 -5.94 0.51 15.08
C PRO A 210 -5.80 0.47 13.55
N ALA A 211 -4.71 1.04 13.02
CA ALA A 211 -4.53 1.14 11.58
C ALA A 211 -3.09 1.02 11.08
N LEU A 212 -2.93 0.43 9.90
CA LEU A 212 -1.66 0.21 9.21
C LEU A 212 -1.76 0.67 7.75
N ALA A 213 -0.77 1.43 7.29
CA ALA A 213 -0.66 1.87 5.90
C ALA A 213 0.50 1.17 5.19
N PHE A 214 0.24 0.58 4.03
CA PHE A 214 1.24 -0.14 3.24
C PHE A 214 1.42 0.51 1.88
N SER A 215 2.67 0.80 1.51
CA SER A 215 3.03 1.48 0.27
C SER A 215 4.22 0.78 -0.41
N SER A 216 4.19 0.62 -1.74
CA SER A 216 5.22 -0.14 -2.47
C SER A 216 5.93 0.73 -3.48
N SER A 217 7.26 0.60 -3.56
CA SER A 217 8.02 1.12 -4.68
C SER A 217 7.60 0.47 -6.00
N GLY A 218 7.60 1.29 -7.05
CA GLY A 218 7.52 0.81 -8.44
C GLY A 218 8.89 0.34 -8.94
N ASP A 219 8.99 0.11 -10.25
CA ASP A 219 10.28 -0.13 -10.92
C ASP A 219 11.19 1.11 -10.85
N SER A 220 12.36 1.07 -11.50
CA SER A 220 13.30 2.20 -11.52
C SER A 220 12.70 3.54 -11.97
N SER A 221 11.59 3.54 -12.73
CA SER A 221 10.91 4.76 -13.17
C SER A 221 9.90 5.29 -12.15
N GLN A 222 9.45 4.45 -11.20
CA GLN A 222 8.34 4.71 -10.28
C GLN A 222 6.99 5.02 -10.97
N PHE A 223 6.84 4.67 -12.26
CA PHE A 223 5.58 4.81 -13.00
C PHE A 223 4.91 3.47 -13.33
N THR A 224 5.66 2.37 -13.24
CA THR A 224 5.14 1.01 -13.38
C THR A 224 5.32 0.28 -12.06
N PHE A 225 4.30 -0.48 -11.65
CA PHE A 225 4.25 -1.20 -10.38
C PHE A 225 4.05 -2.68 -10.65
N PRO A 226 5.15 -3.44 -10.79
CA PRO A 226 5.08 -4.86 -11.08
C PRO A 226 4.31 -5.62 -10.00
N VAL A 227 3.43 -6.53 -10.41
CA VAL A 227 2.65 -7.38 -9.49
C VAL A 227 3.53 -8.18 -8.51
N ALA A 228 4.78 -8.46 -8.88
CA ALA A 228 5.76 -9.10 -8.00
C ALA A 228 6.02 -8.29 -6.72
N ASN A 229 6.06 -6.95 -6.81
CA ASN A 229 6.24 -6.08 -5.65
C ASN A 229 5.03 -6.17 -4.73
N TYR A 230 3.81 -6.05 -5.26
CA TYR A 230 2.59 -6.20 -4.47
C TYR A 230 2.46 -7.56 -3.80
N ARG A 231 2.80 -8.65 -4.50
CA ARG A 231 2.75 -10.00 -3.93
C ARG A 231 3.74 -10.19 -2.79
N ALA A 232 4.97 -9.70 -2.95
CA ALA A 232 5.97 -9.76 -1.89
C ALA A 232 5.52 -8.93 -0.68
N HIS A 233 5.04 -7.72 -0.93
CA HIS A 233 4.56 -6.84 0.13
C HIS A 233 3.31 -7.39 0.83
N ALA A 234 2.34 -7.96 0.12
CA ALA A 234 1.15 -8.57 0.74
C ALA A 234 1.49 -9.76 1.65
N ARG A 235 2.47 -10.59 1.27
CA ARG A 235 2.99 -11.67 2.14
C ARG A 235 3.64 -11.11 3.39
N PHE A 236 4.48 -10.07 3.24
CA PHE A 236 5.07 -9.37 4.38
C PHE A 236 3.97 -8.79 5.29
N ALA A 237 2.99 -8.08 4.72
CA ALA A 237 1.90 -7.44 5.47
C ALA A 237 1.10 -8.46 6.29
N ALA A 238 0.69 -9.58 5.69
CA ALA A 238 -0.04 -10.63 6.40
C ALA A 238 0.76 -11.20 7.59
N GLY A 239 2.06 -11.50 7.38
CA GLY A 239 2.95 -11.96 8.46
C GLY A 239 3.21 -10.89 9.51
N PHE A 240 3.34 -9.63 9.10
CA PHE A 240 3.60 -8.50 9.98
C PHE A 240 2.40 -8.24 10.90
N ILE A 241 1.19 -8.25 10.35
CA ILE A 241 -0.08 -8.14 11.09
C ILE A 241 -0.26 -9.33 12.04
N ALA A 242 0.05 -10.55 11.60
CA ALA A 242 -0.02 -11.73 12.45
C ALA A 242 0.92 -11.61 13.67
N GLY A 243 2.15 -11.15 13.45
CA GLY A 243 3.12 -10.97 14.53
C GLY A 243 2.77 -9.83 15.50
N LEU A 244 2.11 -8.76 15.02
CA LEU A 244 1.54 -7.72 15.87
C LEU A 244 0.38 -8.26 16.73
N ARG A 245 -0.54 -9.01 16.12
CA ARG A 245 -1.68 -9.64 16.80
C ARG A 245 -1.23 -10.60 17.88
N GLU A 246 -0.30 -11.50 17.57
CA GLU A 246 0.25 -12.49 18.50
C GLU A 246 0.86 -11.84 19.77
N ARG A 247 1.37 -10.62 19.64
CA ARG A 247 2.07 -9.89 20.69
C ARG A 247 1.23 -8.81 21.38
N ASP A 248 -0.05 -8.71 21.02
CA ASP A 248 -0.95 -7.67 21.51
C ASP A 248 -0.36 -6.26 21.30
N LEU A 249 -0.06 -5.96 20.03
CA LEU A 249 0.60 -4.72 19.58
C LEU A 249 -0.26 -3.87 18.64
N PHE A 250 -1.54 -4.19 18.47
CA PHE A 250 -2.46 -3.26 17.82
C PHE A 250 -2.72 -2.08 18.74
N THR A 251 -2.70 -0.88 18.17
CA THR A 251 -2.79 0.38 18.91
C THR A 251 -3.55 1.43 18.13
N ASP A 252 -4.31 2.24 18.84
CA ASP A 252 -5.02 3.42 18.34
C ASP A 252 -4.27 4.73 18.70
N ARG A 253 -3.02 4.65 19.16
CA ARG A 253 -2.22 5.83 19.52
C ARG A 253 -1.44 6.42 18.36
N PHE A 254 -1.05 5.58 17.41
CA PHE A 254 -0.32 5.95 16.21
C PHE A 254 -0.59 4.92 15.12
N VAL A 255 -0.47 5.36 13.88
CA VAL A 255 -0.45 4.51 12.69
C VAL A 255 0.98 4.03 12.46
N LEU A 256 1.15 2.79 12.02
CA LEU A 256 2.39 2.36 11.40
C LEU A 256 2.24 2.47 9.89
N LYS A 257 3.07 3.32 9.27
CA LYS A 257 3.26 3.28 7.82
C LYS A 257 4.43 2.36 7.48
N VAL A 258 4.27 1.60 6.41
CA VAL A 258 5.22 0.60 5.94
C VAL A 258 5.49 0.80 4.46
N ASP A 259 6.74 1.08 4.12
CA ASP A 259 7.18 1.21 2.73
C ASP A 259 8.04 0.01 2.34
N TYR A 260 7.74 -0.58 1.18
CA TYR A 260 8.39 -1.79 0.69
C TYR A 260 9.20 -1.50 -0.57
N PRO A 261 10.48 -1.92 -0.63
CA PRO A 261 11.36 -1.60 -1.75
C PRO A 261 10.99 -2.40 -3.01
N ASP A 262 11.49 -1.93 -4.16
CA ASP A 262 11.35 -2.68 -5.41
C ASP A 262 12.09 -4.01 -5.32
N VAL A 263 11.39 -5.10 -5.63
CA VAL A 263 11.93 -6.47 -5.68
C VAL A 263 11.72 -7.11 -7.06
N SER A 264 11.23 -6.34 -8.03
CA SER A 264 10.79 -6.85 -9.34
C SER A 264 11.94 -7.34 -10.21
N ALA A 265 13.16 -6.83 -10.00
CA ALA A 265 14.37 -7.30 -10.67
C ALA A 265 15.07 -8.48 -9.96
N GLY A 266 14.42 -9.11 -8.98
CA GLY A 266 14.89 -10.32 -8.31
C GLY A 266 15.70 -10.09 -7.05
N GLN A 267 16.00 -8.83 -6.68
CA GLN A 267 16.51 -8.51 -5.36
C GLN A 267 15.48 -8.82 -4.27
N ARG A 268 15.94 -9.29 -3.11
CA ARG A 268 15.11 -9.41 -1.90
C ARG A 268 15.13 -8.10 -1.14
N ALA A 269 14.02 -7.77 -0.49
CA ALA A 269 14.01 -6.64 0.43
C ALA A 269 14.96 -6.93 1.62
N LYS A 270 15.65 -5.91 2.12
CA LYS A 270 16.39 -6.06 3.37
C LYS A 270 15.43 -6.04 4.56
N PRO A 271 15.83 -6.58 5.72
CA PRO A 271 14.96 -6.69 6.90
C PRO A 271 14.28 -5.36 7.28
N PRO A 272 13.09 -5.41 7.89
CA PRO A 272 12.41 -4.20 8.34
C PRO A 272 13.25 -3.41 9.35
N VAL A 273 13.24 -2.10 9.21
CA VAL A 273 13.92 -1.17 10.12
C VAL A 273 12.96 -0.10 10.61
N TRP A 274 13.12 0.27 11.88
CA TRP A 274 12.42 1.41 12.45
C TRP A 274 13.03 2.71 11.94
N THR A 275 12.19 3.63 11.47
CA THR A 275 12.62 4.88 10.81
C THR A 275 11.84 6.07 11.30
N SER A 276 12.39 7.25 11.04
CA SER A 276 11.70 8.53 11.16
C SER A 276 11.21 8.97 9.78
N VAL A 277 10.09 9.69 9.72
CA VAL A 277 9.65 10.33 8.47
C VAL A 277 10.69 11.38 8.10
N GLY A 278 11.27 11.27 6.91
CA GLY A 278 12.24 12.23 6.40
C GLY A 278 11.67 13.62 6.15
N HIS A 279 12.54 14.60 5.90
CA HIS A 279 12.12 15.97 5.54
C HIS A 279 12.42 16.32 4.08
N GLY A 280 13.15 15.46 3.36
CA GLY A 280 13.45 15.68 1.95
C GLY A 280 12.21 15.63 1.06
N LYS A 281 12.39 16.08 -0.18
CA LYS A 281 11.41 15.87 -1.26
C LYS A 281 11.86 14.70 -2.12
N VAL A 282 10.97 13.73 -2.32
CA VAL A 282 11.17 12.61 -3.26
C VAL A 282 10.44 12.85 -4.57
N VAL A 283 9.30 13.54 -4.51
CA VAL A 283 8.61 14.12 -5.67
C VAL A 283 8.50 15.61 -5.45
N TRP A 284 8.69 16.37 -6.52
CA TRP A 284 8.42 17.80 -6.57
C TRP A 284 7.26 18.08 -7.53
N HIS A 285 6.57 19.18 -7.28
CA HIS A 285 5.54 19.72 -8.17
C HIS A 285 6.03 21.05 -8.73
N ALA A 286 5.82 21.29 -10.02
CA ALA A 286 5.95 22.62 -10.61
C ALA A 286 4.62 23.07 -11.22
N TYR A 287 4.52 24.39 -11.39
CA TYR A 287 3.36 25.07 -11.92
C TYR A 287 3.83 25.92 -13.10
N GLU A 288 3.67 25.38 -14.30
CA GLU A 288 4.23 25.95 -15.53
C GLU A 288 3.16 26.71 -16.30
N ALA A 289 3.37 28.00 -16.55
CA ALA A 289 2.42 28.79 -17.34
C ALA A 289 2.25 28.20 -18.73
N ARG A 290 0.99 28.04 -19.18
CA ARG A 290 0.71 27.63 -20.56
C ARG A 290 1.21 28.68 -21.55
N LYS A 291 1.62 28.23 -22.74
CA LYS A 291 2.20 29.13 -23.75
C LYS A 291 1.16 30.14 -24.23
N PRO A 292 1.54 31.42 -24.43
CA PRO A 292 0.64 32.43 -24.99
C PRO A 292 0.07 31.97 -26.34
N GLY A 293 -1.26 31.91 -26.45
CA GLY A 293 -1.97 31.46 -27.66
C GLY A 293 -2.76 30.15 -27.49
N GLU A 294 -2.45 29.37 -26.46
CA GLU A 294 -3.37 28.39 -25.90
C GLU A 294 -4.32 29.15 -24.94
N GLN A 295 -5.64 28.98 -25.04
CA GLN A 295 -6.61 29.83 -24.32
C GLN A 295 -6.29 29.99 -22.82
N GLY A 296 -6.31 31.22 -22.30
CA GLY A 296 -6.24 31.55 -20.87
C GLY A 296 -4.87 32.03 -20.39
N GLY A 297 -4.69 33.36 -20.27
CA GLY A 297 -3.44 33.99 -19.83
C GLY A 297 -3.01 33.70 -18.38
N ASP A 298 -3.85 33.02 -17.60
CA ASP A 298 -3.63 32.67 -16.19
C ASP A 298 -3.79 31.16 -15.93
N LEU A 299 -3.50 30.31 -16.94
CA LEU A 299 -3.51 28.86 -16.78
C LEU A 299 -2.10 28.32 -16.58
N TYR A 300 -1.93 27.49 -15.56
CA TYR A 300 -0.68 26.81 -15.24
C TYR A 300 -0.91 25.30 -15.24
N ASP A 301 -0.07 24.56 -15.96
CA ASP A 301 -0.04 23.11 -15.90
C ASP A 301 0.71 22.66 -14.64
N ILE A 302 0.13 21.69 -13.94
CA ILE A 302 0.79 21.03 -12.82
C ILE A 302 1.64 19.90 -13.40
N THR A 303 2.95 20.03 -13.27
CA THR A 303 3.90 18.97 -13.61
C THR A 303 4.52 18.43 -12.32
N PHE A 304 4.96 17.17 -12.35
CA PHE A 304 5.66 16.58 -11.23
C PHE A 304 6.81 15.72 -11.72
N GLY A 305 7.83 15.58 -10.89
CA GLY A 305 9.01 14.80 -11.20
C GLY A 305 9.63 14.17 -9.97
N LEU A 306 10.52 13.21 -10.19
CA LEU A 306 11.33 12.64 -9.14
C LEU A 306 12.44 13.63 -8.77
N CYS A 307 12.70 13.73 -7.48
CA CYS A 307 13.75 14.56 -6.90
C CYS A 307 15.04 13.73 -6.81
N ASP A 308 16.12 14.21 -7.39
CA ASP A 308 17.45 13.67 -7.10
C ASP A 308 17.91 14.17 -5.73
N ASN A 309 18.23 13.27 -4.80
CA ASN A 309 18.82 13.62 -3.50
C ASN A 309 20.25 14.18 -3.70
N LYS A 310 20.37 15.48 -3.99
CA LYS A 310 21.64 16.21 -4.15
C LYS A 310 21.88 17.08 -2.92
N PRO A 311 23.09 17.10 -2.33
CA PRO A 311 23.42 17.99 -1.23
C PRO A 311 23.04 19.44 -1.53
N GLU A 312 22.52 20.13 -0.51
CA GLU A 312 22.13 21.54 -0.55
C GLU A 312 20.93 21.88 -1.48
N SER A 313 20.29 20.88 -2.07
CA SER A 313 19.01 21.05 -2.79
C SER A 313 17.81 20.92 -1.86
N GLU A 314 16.63 21.35 -2.32
CA GLU A 314 15.35 21.10 -1.63
C GLU A 314 14.97 19.62 -1.52
N CYS A 315 15.64 18.75 -2.27
CA CYS A 315 15.49 17.30 -2.21
C CYS A 315 16.40 16.68 -1.13
N THR A 316 17.31 17.45 -0.52
CA THR A 316 18.28 16.93 0.47
C THR A 316 17.57 16.34 1.67
N GLU A 317 17.75 15.05 1.91
CA GLU A 317 17.30 14.43 3.16
C GLU A 317 18.22 14.84 4.32
N THR A 318 17.61 15.27 5.44
CA THR A 318 18.33 15.80 6.60
C THR A 318 18.14 14.94 7.86
N VAL A 319 17.18 14.01 7.83
CA VAL A 319 16.90 13.11 8.95
C VAL A 319 17.83 11.90 8.86
N ARG A 320 18.60 11.67 9.92
CA ARG A 320 19.65 10.62 9.96
C ARG A 320 19.11 9.20 9.73
N ASP A 321 17.93 8.92 10.26
CA ASP A 321 17.20 7.65 10.17
C ASP A 321 15.95 7.77 9.28
N ALA A 322 16.02 8.62 8.24
CA ALA A 322 14.95 8.82 7.29
C ALA A 322 14.50 7.51 6.62
N ASP A 323 13.18 7.37 6.50
CA ASP A 323 12.53 6.33 5.73
C ASP A 323 12.94 6.34 4.25
N SER A 324 13.01 7.50 3.59
CA SER A 324 13.42 7.62 2.18
C SER A 324 14.82 7.05 1.92
N THR A 325 15.81 7.41 2.74
CA THR A 325 17.19 6.88 2.63
C THR A 325 17.23 5.38 2.92
N ALA A 326 16.53 4.90 3.94
CA ALA A 326 16.50 3.48 4.27
C ALA A 326 15.84 2.64 3.17
N LEU A 327 14.79 3.17 2.54
CA LEU A 327 14.06 2.53 1.45
C LEU A 327 14.86 2.53 0.15
N PHE A 328 15.20 3.71 -0.38
CA PHE A 328 15.73 3.85 -1.73
C PHE A 328 17.23 3.55 -1.83
N GLU A 329 18.03 4.06 -0.89
CA GLU A 329 19.48 3.89 -0.96
C GLU A 329 19.93 2.58 -0.33
N ARG A 330 19.21 2.11 0.70
CA ARG A 330 19.61 0.92 1.46
C ARG A 330 18.74 -0.30 1.17
N GLY A 331 17.57 -0.17 0.56
CA GLY A 331 16.72 -1.29 0.15
C GLY A 331 16.04 -2.02 1.32
N HIS A 332 15.84 -1.36 2.46
CA HIS A 332 15.10 -1.93 3.59
C HIS A 332 13.60 -1.72 3.46
N ILE A 333 12.82 -2.65 4.02
CA ILE A 333 11.44 -2.37 4.39
C ILE A 333 11.49 -1.33 5.52
N THR A 334 10.75 -0.24 5.41
CA THR A 334 10.76 0.81 6.44
C THR A 334 9.46 0.77 7.23
N VAL A 335 9.54 1.01 8.54
CA VAL A 335 8.37 1.16 9.41
C VAL A 335 8.54 2.45 10.18
N ALA A 336 7.56 3.35 10.09
CA ALA A 336 7.57 4.62 10.80
C ALA A 336 6.22 4.84 11.52
N PRO A 337 6.24 5.31 12.78
CA PRO A 337 5.03 5.73 13.48
C PRO A 337 4.59 7.12 12.99
N VAL A 338 3.30 7.30 12.73
CA VAL A 338 2.70 8.61 12.42
C VAL A 338 1.44 8.79 13.26
N THR A 339 1.12 10.03 13.66
CA THR A 339 -0.03 10.33 14.52
C THR A 339 -0.92 11.42 13.93
N ALA A 340 -2.19 11.42 14.32
CA ALA A 340 -3.13 12.47 13.97
C ALA A 340 -2.93 13.74 14.81
N ASP A 341 -2.35 13.64 16.01
CA ASP A 341 -2.04 14.79 16.86
C ASP A 341 -0.83 15.56 16.32
N ARG A 342 -1.09 16.75 15.79
CA ARG A 342 -0.06 17.65 15.24
C ARG A 342 0.35 18.75 16.22
N THR A 343 0.01 18.63 17.50
CA THR A 343 0.36 19.64 18.51
C THR A 343 1.87 19.69 18.71
N TYR A 344 2.49 20.79 18.29
CA TYR A 344 3.93 20.95 18.38
C TYR A 344 4.43 20.92 19.84
N GLY A 345 5.50 20.15 20.09
CA GLY A 345 6.14 20.05 21.40
C GLY A 345 5.43 19.12 22.40
N VAL A 346 4.28 18.55 22.06
CA VAL A 346 3.60 17.56 22.91
C VAL A 346 4.33 16.23 22.81
N ARG A 347 4.64 15.65 23.98
CA ARG A 347 5.20 14.30 24.07
C ARG A 347 4.08 13.32 24.31
N THR A 348 4.15 12.16 23.63
CA THR A 348 3.26 11.05 23.95
C THR A 348 3.39 10.66 25.43
N SER A 349 2.28 10.21 26.02
CA SER A 349 2.25 9.82 27.44
C SER A 349 3.26 8.71 27.74
N GLY A 350 3.62 8.52 29.02
CA GLY A 350 4.53 7.43 29.41
C GLY A 350 4.03 6.04 28.98
N ALA A 351 2.70 5.84 28.90
CA ALA A 351 2.13 4.62 28.33
C ALA A 351 2.38 4.52 26.83
N GLY A 352 2.14 5.61 26.07
CA GLY A 352 2.41 5.66 24.64
C GLY A 352 3.89 5.43 24.30
N GLN A 353 4.82 5.94 25.11
CA GLN A 353 6.25 5.69 24.93
C GLN A 353 6.63 4.22 25.11
N ARG A 354 6.05 3.54 26.11
CA ARG A 354 6.28 2.11 26.34
C ARG A 354 5.73 1.26 25.19
N GLU A 355 4.55 1.62 24.70
CA GLU A 355 3.91 0.94 23.58
C GLU A 355 4.72 1.10 22.28
N LEU A 356 5.16 2.33 21.99
CA LEU A 356 6.06 2.61 20.88
C LEU A 356 7.35 1.79 20.97
N ALA A 357 7.95 1.68 22.15
CA ALA A 357 9.17 0.90 22.37
C ALA A 357 8.95 -0.60 22.13
N ARG A 358 7.81 -1.17 22.56
CA ARG A 358 7.44 -2.58 22.29
C ARG A 358 7.30 -2.84 20.79
N VAL A 359 6.60 -1.95 20.08
CA VAL A 359 6.40 -2.07 18.63
C VAL A 359 7.73 -1.93 17.89
N LYS A 360 8.55 -0.94 18.23
CA LYS A 360 9.89 -0.76 17.67
C LYS A 360 10.74 -2.02 17.85
N TRP A 361 10.77 -2.58 19.06
CA TRP A 361 11.51 -3.81 19.32
C TRP A 361 11.02 -4.97 18.44
N TYR A 362 9.70 -5.12 18.27
CA TYR A 362 9.13 -6.11 17.36
C TYR A 362 9.62 -5.91 15.92
N VAL A 363 9.57 -4.68 15.40
CA VAL A 363 10.05 -4.34 14.05
C VAL A 363 11.51 -4.76 13.86
N GLU A 364 12.39 -4.39 14.80
CA GLU A 364 13.83 -4.59 14.66
C GLU A 364 14.28 -6.05 14.87
N HIS A 365 13.53 -6.84 15.65
CA HIS A 365 14.01 -8.15 16.12
C HIS A 365 13.14 -9.33 15.70
N ARG A 366 11.85 -9.12 15.44
CA ARG A 366 10.86 -10.21 15.34
C ARG A 366 9.92 -10.11 14.13
N ALA A 367 9.85 -8.96 13.46
CA ALA A 367 9.05 -8.81 12.26
C ALA A 367 9.55 -9.76 11.15
N PRO A 368 8.65 -10.19 10.23
CA PRO A 368 9.03 -11.06 9.12
C PRO A 368 10.16 -10.47 8.29
N ARG A 369 10.96 -11.34 7.68
CA ARG A 369 12.01 -10.97 6.72
C ARG A 369 11.62 -11.54 5.35
N SER A 370 11.78 -10.74 4.29
CA SER A 370 11.45 -11.15 2.92
C SER A 370 12.41 -12.20 2.39
#